data_AF-A0A7K7WL64-F1
#
_entry.id   AF-A0A7K7WL64-F1
#
_cell.length_a   1.000
_cell.length_b   1.000
_cell.length_c   1.000
_cell.angle_alpha   90.00
_cell.angle_beta   90.00
_cell.angle_gamma   90.00
#
_symmetry.space_group_name_H-M   'P 1'
#
loop_
_entity.id
_entity.type
_entity.pdbx_description
1 polymer ?
#
loop_
_entity_poly.entity_id
_entity_poly.type
_entity_poly.pdbx_seq_one_letter_code
_entity_poly.pdbx_strand_id
1 'polypeptide(L)'
;LAQQHREFYQDKTGALHAVPYFMLPPKEKERYPHPLDLPPLSWKTRWHLLRVSPENLRTYQTFPSGKRVSAQEREIRDSFFEYRA
;
A
#
# COMPACT_ATOMS: atom_id res chain seq x y z
N LEU A 1 23.06 -27.76 -48.28
CA LEU A 1 24.42 -27.60 -47.68
C LEU A 1 24.60 -26.25 -46.97
N ALA A 2 23.59 -25.69 -46.28
CA ALA A 2 23.64 -24.32 -45.75
C ALA A 2 23.68 -24.20 -44.20
N GLN A 3 23.75 -25.32 -43.47
CA GLN A 3 23.62 -25.34 -42.01
C GLN A 3 24.84 -25.88 -41.25
N GLN A 4 25.91 -26.31 -41.93
CA GLN A 4 27.06 -26.97 -41.29
C GLN A 4 27.90 -26.05 -40.39
N HIS A 5 27.77 -24.72 -40.50
CA HIS A 5 28.54 -23.76 -39.70
C HIS A 5 27.85 -23.34 -38.40
N ARG A 6 26.66 -23.85 -38.09
CA ARG A 6 25.90 -23.44 -36.89
C ARG A 6 26.59 -23.83 -35.58
N GLU A 7 27.38 -24.91 -35.62
CA GLU A 7 28.17 -25.40 -34.48
C GLU A 7 29.32 -24.46 -34.12
N PHE A 8 29.89 -23.73 -35.10
CA PHE A 8 30.97 -22.77 -34.87
C PHE A 8 30.53 -21.51 -34.10
N TYR A 9 29.24 -21.20 -34.12
CA TYR A 9 28.67 -20.07 -33.38
C TYR A 9 28.18 -20.45 -31.99
N GLN A 10 28.29 -21.72 -31.59
CA GLN A 10 27.99 -22.12 -30.21
C GLN A 10 29.12 -21.65 -29.31
N ASP A 11 28.77 -20.81 -28.35
CA ASP A 11 29.71 -20.27 -27.38
C ASP A 11 30.26 -21.42 -26.50
N LYS A 12 31.58 -21.68 -26.59
CA LYS A 12 32.26 -22.78 -25.87
C LYS A 12 32.32 -22.55 -24.36
N THR A 13 32.00 -21.33 -23.94
CA THR A 13 32.12 -20.86 -22.56
C THR A 13 30.92 -21.29 -21.69
N GLY A 14 29.87 -21.87 -22.29
CA GLY A 14 28.67 -22.35 -21.59
C GLY A 14 27.84 -21.24 -20.93
N ALA A 15 28.26 -19.99 -21.09
CA ALA A 15 27.61 -18.81 -20.55
C ALA A 15 26.41 -18.47 -21.43
N LEU A 16 25.26 -19.06 -21.12
CA LEU A 16 23.98 -18.59 -21.67
C LEU A 16 23.72 -17.20 -21.09
N HIS A 17 24.13 -16.16 -21.83
CA HIS A 17 23.71 -14.80 -21.55
C HIS A 17 22.20 -14.73 -21.73
N ALA A 18 21.47 -14.83 -20.62
CA ALA A 18 20.03 -14.70 -20.61
C ALA A 18 19.69 -13.29 -21.12
N VAL A 19 19.31 -13.19 -22.39
CA VAL A 19 18.92 -11.93 -23.00
C VAL A 19 17.56 -11.55 -22.40
N PRO A 20 17.45 -10.41 -21.71
CA PRO A 20 16.28 -10.09 -20.89
C PRO A 20 14.97 -10.01 -21.70
N TYR A 21 15.05 -9.75 -23.00
CA TYR A 21 13.91 -9.67 -23.91
C TYR A 21 13.26 -11.02 -24.26
N PHE A 22 13.94 -12.14 -24.03
CA PHE A 22 13.42 -13.49 -24.31
C PHE A 22 13.05 -14.27 -23.04
N MET A 23 13.13 -13.64 -21.88
CA MET A 23 12.65 -14.26 -20.65
C MET A 23 11.13 -14.13 -20.56
N LEU A 24 10.45 -15.27 -20.56
CA LEU A 24 9.03 -15.31 -20.25
C LEU A 24 8.81 -14.79 -18.82
N PRO A 25 7.79 -13.95 -18.59
CA PRO A 25 7.43 -13.52 -17.25
C PRO A 25 7.22 -14.75 -16.34
N PRO A 26 7.61 -14.68 -15.06
CA PRO A 26 7.35 -15.76 -14.13
C PRO A 26 5.84 -16.06 -14.09
N LYS A 27 5.49 -17.34 -13.93
CA LYS A 27 4.08 -17.75 -13.81
C LYS A 27 3.42 -16.95 -12.66
N GLU A 28 2.26 -16.37 -12.95
CA GLU A 28 1.46 -15.70 -11.94
C GLU A 28 1.18 -16.65 -10.77
N LYS A 29 1.12 -16.11 -9.55
CA LYS A 29 0.80 -16.92 -8.38
C LYS A 29 -0.61 -17.49 -8.55
N GLU A 30 -0.77 -18.77 -8.30
CA GLU A 30 -2.04 -19.52 -8.44
C GLU A 30 -3.18 -18.98 -7.56
N ARG A 31 -2.83 -18.17 -6.56
CA ARG A 31 -3.77 -17.59 -5.61
C ARG A 31 -4.03 -16.12 -5.92
N TYR A 32 -5.29 -15.81 -6.22
CA TYR A 32 -5.78 -14.43 -6.21
C TYR A 32 -5.68 -13.87 -4.78
N PRO A 33 -5.12 -12.67 -4.58
CA PRO A 33 -5.10 -12.05 -3.26
C PRO A 33 -6.53 -11.88 -2.78
N HIS A 34 -6.82 -12.33 -1.56
CA HIS A 34 -8.12 -12.06 -0.97
C HIS A 34 -8.23 -10.54 -0.76
N PRO A 35 -9.39 -9.88 -0.99
CA PRO A 35 -9.57 -8.46 -0.68
C PRO A 35 -9.16 -8.06 0.75
N LEU A 36 -9.09 -9.01 1.68
CA LEU A 36 -8.66 -8.80 3.06
C LEU A 36 -7.17 -9.12 3.30
N ASP A 37 -6.43 -9.60 2.30
CA ASP A 37 -4.97 -9.76 2.32
C ASP A 37 -4.31 -8.38 2.17
N LEU A 38 -4.48 -7.56 3.20
CA LEU A 38 -3.84 -6.25 3.25
C LEU A 38 -2.35 -6.42 3.55
N PRO A 39 -1.47 -5.68 2.84
CA PRO A 39 -0.05 -5.68 3.16
C PRO A 39 0.17 -5.16 4.59
N PRO A 40 1.28 -5.56 5.25
CA PRO A 40 1.59 -5.09 6.59
C PRO A 40 1.66 -3.56 6.60
N LEU A 41 0.82 -2.95 7.44
CA LEU A 41 0.75 -1.49 7.56
C LEU A 41 2.06 -0.93 8.12
N SER A 42 2.54 0.16 7.52
CA SER A 42 3.68 0.92 8.05
C SER A 42 3.37 1.45 9.46
N TRP A 43 4.41 1.67 10.26
CA TRP A 43 4.27 2.27 11.59
C TRP A 43 3.55 3.62 11.54
N LYS A 44 3.87 4.48 10.55
CA LYS A 44 3.21 5.77 10.33
C LYS A 44 1.71 5.61 10.06
N THR A 45 1.34 4.62 9.23
CA THR A 45 -0.06 4.36 8.88
C THR A 45 -0.84 3.84 10.10
N ARG A 46 -0.25 2.91 10.87
CA ARG A 46 -0.85 2.42 12.11
C ARG A 46 -1.10 3.54 13.12
N TRP A 47 -0.12 4.43 13.31
CA TRP A 47 -0.28 5.61 14.17
C TRP A 47 -1.37 6.57 13.71
N HIS A 48 -1.52 6.76 12.40
CA HIS A 48 -2.58 7.60 11.88
C HIS A 48 -3.95 6.97 12.15
N LEU A 49 -4.13 5.69 11.80
CA LEU A 49 -5.38 4.95 12.02
C LEU A 49 -5.79 4.95 13.49
N LEU A 50 -4.85 4.70 14.41
CA LEU A 50 -5.13 4.73 15.85
C LEU A 50 -5.64 6.10 16.31
N ARG A 51 -5.14 7.20 15.75
CA ARG A 51 -5.55 8.57 16.13
C ARG A 51 -6.89 9.01 15.56
N VAL A 52 -7.34 8.39 14.48
CA VAL A 52 -8.63 8.67 13.83
C VAL A 52 -9.69 7.61 14.17
N SER A 53 -9.31 6.55 14.88
CA SER A 53 -10.23 5.51 15.34
C SER A 53 -11.35 6.14 16.18
N PRO A 54 -12.63 5.75 15.96
CA PRO A 54 -13.75 6.17 16.79
C PRO A 54 -13.54 5.83 18.28
N GLU A 55 -12.79 4.76 18.56
CA GLU A 55 -12.45 4.31 19.91
C GLU A 55 -11.48 5.28 20.61
N ASN A 56 -10.70 6.06 19.84
CA ASN A 56 -9.81 7.07 20.37
C ASN A 56 -10.57 8.39 20.59
N LEU A 57 -11.50 8.35 21.54
CA LEU A 57 -12.27 9.51 21.96
C LEU A 57 -11.32 10.55 22.54
N ARG A 58 -11.02 11.58 21.74
CA ARG A 58 -10.24 12.72 22.23
C ARG A 58 -11.00 13.43 23.33
N THR A 59 -10.36 13.56 24.49
CA THR A 59 -10.89 14.28 25.65
C THR A 59 -11.06 15.78 25.38
N TYR A 60 -10.30 16.32 24.43
CA TYR A 60 -10.40 17.72 23.98
C TYR A 60 -9.96 17.90 22.52
N GLN A 61 -10.49 18.95 21.88
CA GLN A 61 -10.05 19.47 20.58
C GLN A 61 -9.39 20.84 20.80
N THR A 62 -8.20 21.06 20.22
CA THR A 62 -7.54 22.36 20.23
C THR A 62 -7.76 23.06 18.88
N PHE A 63 -8.33 24.26 18.91
CA PHE A 63 -8.50 25.10 17.72
C PHE A 63 -7.18 25.79 17.32
N PRO A 64 -7.04 26.25 16.06
CA PRO A 64 -5.90 27.06 15.62
C PRO A 64 -5.69 28.32 16.48
N SER A 65 -6.75 28.83 17.11
CA SER A 65 -6.71 29.94 18.08
C SER A 65 -6.10 29.56 19.43
N GLY A 66 -5.72 28.30 19.64
CA GLY A 66 -5.21 27.78 20.90
C GLY A 66 -6.29 27.41 21.92
N LYS A 67 -7.57 27.72 21.67
CA LYS A 67 -8.68 27.35 22.55
C LYS A 67 -8.86 25.83 22.57
N ARG A 68 -8.96 25.26 23.77
CA ARG A 68 -9.31 23.86 23.99
C ARG A 68 -10.80 23.75 24.27
N VAL A 69 -11.44 22.80 23.62
CA VAL A 69 -12.87 22.50 23.75
C VAL A 69 -13.02 21.06 24.18
N SER A 70 -13.87 20.83 25.18
CA SER A 70 -14.13 19.50 25.74
C SER A 70 -14.89 18.61 24.75
N ALA A 71 -14.93 17.30 25.02
CA ALA A 71 -15.73 16.37 24.23
C ALA A 71 -17.23 16.75 24.21
N GLN A 72 -17.79 17.22 25.34
CA GLN A 72 -19.19 17.61 25.46
C GLN A 72 -19.53 18.84 24.62
N GLU A 73 -18.73 19.91 24.71
CA GLU A 73 -18.93 21.12 23.90
C GLU A 73 -18.77 20.83 22.40
N ARG A 74 -17.86 19.92 22.05
CA ARG A 74 -17.68 19.45 20.68
C ARG A 74 -18.94 18.74 20.17
N GLU A 75 -19.52 17.85 20.96
CA GLU A 75 -20.74 17.12 20.61
C GLU A 75 -21.95 18.05 20.44
N ILE A 76 -22.11 19.03 21.32
CA ILE A 76 -23.15 20.07 21.19
C ILE A 76 -22.97 20.85 19.88
N ARG A 77 -21.73 21.21 19.54
CA ARG A 77 -21.43 21.89 18.27
C ARG A 77 -21.76 20.98 17.08
N ASP A 78 -21.31 19.73 17.10
CA ASP A 78 -21.46 18.82 15.96
C ASP A 78 -22.94 18.50 15.70
N SER A 79 -23.73 18.24 16.76
CA SER A 79 -25.19 18.08 16.64
C SER A 79 -25.88 19.29 16.02
N PHE A 80 -25.47 20.51 16.37
CA PHE A 80 -26.02 21.73 15.75
C PHE A 80 -25.82 21.78 14.23
N PHE A 81 -24.70 21.26 13.72
CA PHE A 81 -24.44 21.19 12.27
C PHE A 81 -25.19 20.04 11.59
N GLU A 82 -25.36 18.90 12.26
CA GLU A 82 -26.13 17.76 11.73
C GLU A 82 -27.60 18.11 11.50
N TYR A 83 -28.23 18.85 12.42
CA TYR A 83 -29.64 19.25 12.28
C TYR A 83 -29.89 20.42 11.32
N ARG A 84 -28.82 21.02 10.77
CA ARG A 84 -28.92 22.12 9.78
C ARG A 84 -28.73 21.67 8.33
N ALA A 85 -28.22 20.47 8.11
CA ALA A 85 -27.99 19.87 6.78
C ALA A 85 -29.26 19.18 6.27
#